data_AF-A0A812QDR8-F1
#
_entry.id   AF-A0A812QDR8-F1
#
_cell.length_a   1.000
_cell.length_b   1.000
_cell.length_c   1.000
_cell.angle_alpha   90.00
_cell.angle_beta   90.00
_cell.angle_gamma   90.00
#
_symmetry.space_group_name_H-M   'P 1'
#
loop_
_entity.id
_entity.type
_entity.pdbx_description
1 polymer ?
#
loop_
_entity_poly.entity_id
_entity_poly.type
_entity_poly.pdbx_seq_one_letter_code
_entity_poly.pdbx_strand_id
1 'polypeptide(L)'
;MNWYPDAMSRVSQHRHDNWTLLVSLGAPRVLTVDRAQVLMEDGDLILFGTQSHGVPEMPSAAGGRLSLVFMFAPDQAVGTAAETRASAGGAAARRGGVAPPELPKPRCVLTPEELQFAALSAESQWEVGHDRHDGAYMPPEGGQIDEGHGLDALCAMGFSCEQARAALLATEGDTEQAVSLLLSSA
;
A
#
# COMPACT_ATOMS: atom_id res chain seq x y z
N MET A 1 -0.69 6.42 -11.68
CA MET A 1 0.50 6.70 -12.55
C MET A 1 0.38 8.13 -13.06
N ASN A 2 1.46 8.91 -13.01
CA ASN A 2 1.47 10.30 -13.45
C ASN A 2 2.49 10.50 -14.57
N TRP A 3 2.06 11.05 -15.71
CA TRP A 3 2.96 11.43 -16.80
C TRP A 3 3.12 12.94 -16.84
N TYR A 4 4.37 13.40 -16.86
CA TYR A 4 4.77 14.79 -16.97
C TYR A 4 5.47 14.95 -18.32
N PRO A 5 4.77 15.37 -19.40
CA PRO A 5 5.38 15.48 -20.72
C PRO A 5 6.55 16.47 -20.77
N ASP A 6 6.58 17.45 -19.88
CA ASP A 6 7.57 18.52 -19.85
C ASP A 6 7.79 19.12 -18.45
N ALA A 7 8.69 20.10 -18.39
CA ALA A 7 9.01 20.91 -17.22
C ALA A 7 7.85 21.70 -16.61
N MET A 8 6.82 22.02 -17.42
CA MET A 8 5.69 22.87 -17.01
C MET A 8 4.54 22.05 -16.43
N SER A 9 4.54 20.74 -16.65
CA SER A 9 3.60 19.82 -16.06
C SER A 9 3.76 19.79 -14.54
N ARG A 10 2.68 19.94 -13.77
CA ARG A 10 2.75 20.03 -12.31
C ARG A 10 1.64 19.24 -11.63
N VAL A 11 1.87 18.95 -10.36
CA VAL A 11 0.85 18.48 -9.42
C VAL A 11 0.86 19.40 -8.22
N SER A 12 -0.28 20.06 -7.97
CA SER A 12 -0.45 20.91 -6.80
C SER A 12 -0.25 20.12 -5.52
N GLN A 13 0.23 20.79 -4.48
CA GLN A 13 0.44 20.15 -3.20
C GLN A 13 -0.89 19.63 -2.63
N HIS A 14 -0.93 18.35 -2.29
CA HIS A 14 -2.10 17.64 -1.78
C HIS A 14 -1.68 16.54 -0.81
N ARG A 15 -2.64 15.94 -0.11
CA ARG A 15 -2.40 14.92 0.91
C ARG A 15 -3.26 13.69 0.64
N HIS A 16 -2.72 12.53 0.97
CA HIS A 16 -3.45 11.26 1.04
C HIS A 16 -3.35 10.71 2.46
N ASP A 17 -4.32 9.87 2.83
CA ASP A 17 -4.32 9.17 4.12
C ASP A 17 -3.57 7.82 4.08
N ASN A 18 -3.00 7.49 2.91
CA ASN A 18 -2.22 6.28 2.68
C ASN A 18 -0.71 6.59 2.66
N TRP A 19 0.10 5.55 2.87
CA TRP A 19 1.52 5.61 2.54
C TRP A 19 1.71 5.47 1.04
N THR A 20 2.77 6.09 0.54
CA THR A 20 3.07 6.18 -0.89
C THR A 20 4.50 5.73 -1.16
N LEU A 21 4.62 4.69 -1.98
CA LEU A 21 5.87 4.33 -2.66
C LEU A 21 5.83 4.93 -4.07
N LEU A 22 6.77 5.80 -4.38
CA LEU A 22 6.86 6.47 -5.67
C LEU A 22 8.17 6.12 -6.37
N VAL A 23 8.08 5.66 -7.61
CA VAL A 23 9.21 5.42 -8.51
C VAL A 23 9.20 6.47 -9.61
N SER A 24 10.37 7.06 -9.87
CA SER A 24 10.58 8.10 -10.88
C SER A 24 11.32 7.53 -12.09
N LEU A 25 10.81 7.77 -13.30
CA LEU A 25 11.44 7.34 -14.55
C LEU A 25 11.47 8.51 -15.54
N GLY A 26 12.58 8.70 -16.25
CA GLY A 26 12.79 9.78 -17.21
C GLY A 26 13.44 11.03 -16.60
N ALA A 27 13.00 12.21 -17.06
CA ALA A 27 13.65 13.48 -16.73
C ALA A 27 13.63 13.78 -15.21
N PRO A 28 14.73 14.30 -14.61
CA PRO A 28 14.76 14.65 -13.20
C PRO A 28 13.73 15.72 -12.82
N ARG A 29 13.04 15.53 -11.69
CA ARG A 29 12.06 16.50 -11.18
C ARG A 29 12.09 16.60 -9.67
N VAL A 30 11.84 17.80 -9.17
CA VAL A 30 11.63 18.01 -7.73
C VAL A 30 10.29 17.41 -7.31
N LEU A 31 10.32 16.59 -6.26
CA LEU A 31 9.17 16.18 -5.47
C LEU A 31 9.19 16.96 -4.15
N THR A 32 8.09 17.63 -3.83
CA THR A 32 7.92 18.25 -2.51
C THR A 32 7.23 17.26 -1.59
N VAL A 33 7.74 17.06 -0.38
CA VAL A 33 7.13 16.24 0.69
C VAL A 33 7.20 17.03 1.98
N ASP A 34 6.05 17.54 2.43
CA ASP A 34 5.88 18.60 3.42
C ASP A 34 6.80 19.80 3.16
N ARG A 35 7.91 19.91 3.91
CA ARG A 35 8.91 20.98 3.79
C ARG A 35 10.17 20.53 3.06
N ALA A 36 10.31 19.23 2.78
CA ALA A 36 11.44 18.69 2.06
C ALA A 36 11.24 18.86 0.54
N GLN A 37 12.32 19.15 -0.15
CA GLN A 37 12.39 19.14 -1.61
C GLN A 37 13.43 18.09 -2.00
N VAL A 38 12.99 17.09 -2.75
CA VAL A 38 13.83 15.97 -3.17
C VAL A 38 13.92 16.01 -4.69
N LEU A 39 15.12 16.10 -5.24
CA LEU A 39 15.33 15.91 -6.67
C LEU A 39 15.23 14.40 -6.93
N MET A 40 14.21 13.98 -7.66
CA MET A 40 14.02 12.59 -8.08
C MET A 40 14.59 12.44 -9.49
N GLU A 41 15.62 11.63 -9.64
CA GLU A 41 16.26 11.29 -10.91
C GLU A 41 15.58 10.04 -11.55
N ASP A 42 16.14 9.55 -12.65
CA ASP A 42 15.68 8.33 -13.31
C ASP A 42 16.03 7.09 -12.46
N GLY A 43 15.04 6.25 -12.18
CA GLY A 43 15.18 5.04 -11.36
C GLY A 43 15.04 5.28 -9.84
N ASP A 44 14.94 6.53 -9.39
CA ASP A 44 14.81 6.83 -7.97
C ASP A 44 13.49 6.34 -7.39
N LEU A 45 13.56 5.85 -6.14
CA LEU A 45 12.43 5.39 -5.36
C LEU A 45 12.38 6.13 -4.03
N ILE A 46 11.19 6.59 -3.66
CA ILE A 46 10.94 7.23 -2.37
C ILE A 46 9.70 6.64 -1.69
N LEU A 47 9.79 6.43 -0.39
CA LEU A 47 8.70 6.02 0.48
C LEU A 47 8.37 7.15 1.46
N PHE A 48 7.12 7.57 1.50
CA PHE A 48 6.61 8.52 2.48
C PHE A 48 5.21 8.11 2.96
N GLY A 49 4.84 8.55 4.15
CA GLY A 49 3.53 8.31 4.75
C GLY A 49 2.49 9.32 4.28
N THR A 50 1.72 9.86 5.23
CA THR A 50 0.59 10.76 4.95
C THR A 50 1.00 12.22 4.72
N GLN A 51 2.27 12.49 4.39
CA GLN A 51 2.77 13.85 4.17
C GLN A 51 2.12 14.53 2.95
N SER A 52 2.02 15.86 3.02
CA SER A 52 1.52 16.68 1.92
C SER A 52 2.58 16.79 0.82
N HIS A 53 2.27 16.42 -0.42
CA HIS A 53 3.26 16.33 -1.47
C HIS A 53 2.77 16.86 -2.82
N GLY A 54 3.71 17.16 -3.70
CA GLY A 54 3.44 17.68 -5.04
C GLY A 54 4.67 17.68 -5.92
N VAL A 55 4.48 18.04 -7.19
CA VAL A 55 5.55 18.17 -8.17
C VAL A 55 5.42 19.57 -8.77
N PRO A 56 6.26 20.53 -8.38
CA PRO A 56 6.22 21.88 -8.93
C PRO A 56 6.70 21.91 -10.38
N GLU A 57 6.39 23.00 -11.07
CA GLU A 57 7.02 23.35 -12.34
C GLU A 57 8.53 23.49 -12.14
N MET A 58 9.31 23.00 -13.10
CA MET A 58 10.77 23.06 -13.05
C MET A 58 11.32 23.44 -14.42
N PRO A 59 11.29 24.73 -14.80
CA PRO A 59 11.64 25.19 -16.15
C PRO A 59 13.02 24.77 -16.65
N SER A 60 13.95 24.43 -15.75
CA SER A 60 15.28 23.92 -16.09
C SER A 60 15.33 22.43 -16.44
N ALA A 61 14.28 21.65 -16.18
CA ALA A 61 14.22 20.24 -16.55
C ALA A 61 13.97 20.08 -18.06
N ALA A 62 14.57 19.06 -18.66
CA ALA A 62 14.42 18.75 -20.08
C ALA A 62 13.89 17.33 -20.25
N GLY A 63 12.83 17.19 -21.05
CA GLY A 63 12.19 15.89 -21.32
C GLY A 63 11.01 15.58 -20.41
N GLY A 64 10.39 14.43 -20.67
CA GLY A 64 9.25 13.96 -19.90
C GLY A 64 9.64 13.00 -18.78
N ARG A 65 8.77 12.89 -17.77
CA ARG A 65 8.94 12.02 -16.60
C ARG A 65 7.68 11.23 -16.33
N LEU A 66 7.82 9.96 -15.99
CA LEU A 66 6.77 9.10 -15.49
C LEU A 66 6.94 8.88 -13.99
N SER A 67 5.85 8.89 -13.23
CA SER A 67 5.83 8.43 -11.85
C SER A 67 4.89 7.25 -11.69
N LEU A 68 5.45 6.14 -11.21
CA LEU A 68 4.69 4.99 -10.73
C LEU A 68 4.40 5.23 -9.25
N VAL A 69 3.13 5.20 -8.87
CA VAL A 69 2.68 5.56 -7.51
C VAL A 69 1.90 4.39 -6.97
N PHE A 70 2.39 3.79 -5.89
CA PHE A 70 1.74 2.70 -5.19
C PHE A 70 1.31 3.22 -3.82
N MET A 71 0.01 3.20 -3.58
CA MET A 71 -0.57 3.59 -2.30
C MET A 71 -0.91 2.35 -1.50
N PHE A 72 -0.57 2.34 -0.21
CA PHE A 72 -0.86 1.22 0.67
C PHE A 72 -1.05 1.70 2.12
N ALA A 73 -1.76 0.91 2.91
CA ALA A 73 -1.75 1.04 4.35
C ALA A 73 -0.61 0.15 4.89
N PRO A 74 0.36 0.70 5.63
CA PRO A 74 1.39 -0.13 6.23
C PRO A 74 0.75 -1.04 7.30
N ASP A 75 1.34 -2.21 7.50
CA ASP A 75 1.04 -3.01 8.70
C ASP A 75 1.23 -2.18 9.98
N GLN A 76 0.44 -2.46 11.01
CA GLN A 76 0.42 -1.69 12.26
C GLN A 76 1.82 -1.61 12.92
N ALA A 77 2.62 -2.67 12.83
CA ALA A 77 3.98 -2.69 13.37
C ALA A 77 4.91 -1.75 12.59
N VAL A 78 4.79 -1.70 11.26
CA VAL A 78 5.56 -0.81 10.39
C VAL A 78 5.17 0.65 10.64
N GLY A 79 3.86 0.92 10.74
CA GLY A 79 3.34 2.25 11.08
C GLY A 79 3.91 2.75 12.41
N THR A 80 3.80 1.94 13.47
CA THR A 80 4.28 2.27 14.81
C THR A 80 5.79 2.51 14.84
N ALA A 81 6.58 1.68 14.14
CA ALA A 81 8.03 1.84 14.07
C ALA A 81 8.44 3.15 13.40
N ALA A 82 7.74 3.56 12.34
CA ALA A 82 8.02 4.81 11.64
C ALA A 82 7.61 6.04 12.45
N GLU A 83 6.45 6.02 13.11
CA GLU A 83 6.03 7.10 14.03
C GLU A 83 7.00 7.29 15.19
N THR A 84 7.46 6.18 15.76
CA THR A 84 8.47 6.19 16.83
C THR A 84 9.77 6.83 16.33
N ARG A 85 10.22 6.50 15.12
CA ARG A 85 11.41 7.12 14.50
C ARG A 85 11.22 8.59 14.19
N ALA A 86 10.07 8.99 13.67
CA ALA A 86 9.78 10.40 13.39
C ALA A 86 9.82 11.23 14.68
N SER A 87 9.23 10.70 15.75
CA SER A 87 9.21 11.32 17.09
C SER A 87 10.61 11.37 17.71
N ALA A 88 11.40 10.30 17.56
CA ALA A 88 12.78 10.24 18.04
C ALA A 88 13.73 11.13 17.22
N GLY A 89 13.54 11.22 15.90
CA GLY A 89 14.33 12.03 14.97
C GLY A 89 14.19 13.53 15.26
N GLY A 90 13.01 13.98 15.71
CA GLY A 90 12.83 15.36 16.20
C GLY A 90 13.70 15.71 17.42
N ALA A 91 14.05 14.71 18.24
CA ALA A 91 14.89 14.87 19.44
C ALA A 91 16.38 14.59 19.17
N ALA A 92 16.70 13.58 18.35
CA ALA A 92 18.07 13.13 18.06
C ALA A 92 18.75 13.92 16.93
N ALA A 93 18.03 14.38 15.91
CA ALA A 93 18.64 15.22 14.86
C ALA A 93 19.12 16.59 15.39
N ARG A 94 18.71 16.98 16.61
CA ARG A 94 19.21 18.18 17.31
C ARG A 94 20.44 17.94 18.20
N ARG A 95 20.85 16.68 18.45
CA ARG A 95 22.03 16.36 19.27
C ARG A 95 22.85 15.29 18.55
N GLY A 96 23.98 15.72 17.97
CA GLY A 96 24.74 14.98 16.98
C GLY A 96 25.03 13.51 17.28
N GLY A 97 25.05 12.73 16.19
CA GLY A 97 25.95 11.59 16.02
C GLY A 97 25.51 10.22 16.55
N VAL A 98 24.32 10.08 17.15
CA VAL A 98 23.87 8.75 17.58
C VAL A 98 23.27 8.00 16.40
N ALA A 99 23.92 6.91 16.00
CA ALA A 99 23.42 6.02 14.97
C ALA A 99 22.04 5.48 15.37
N PRO A 100 21.06 5.45 14.45
CA PRO A 100 19.73 4.94 14.75
C PRO A 100 19.80 3.47 15.20
N PRO A 101 18.87 3.03 16.08
CA PRO A 101 18.82 1.65 16.51
C PRO A 101 18.64 0.71 15.31
N GLU A 102 19.40 -0.38 15.29
CA GLU A 102 19.29 -1.44 14.28
C GLU A 102 17.85 -1.94 14.21
N LEU A 103 17.32 -2.03 12.99
CA LEU A 103 16.02 -2.66 12.77
C LEU A 103 16.12 -4.15 13.10
N PRO A 104 15.05 -4.76 13.65
CA PRO A 104 14.90 -6.20 13.52
C PRO A 104 14.97 -6.52 12.02
N LYS A 105 15.90 -7.40 11.63
CA LYS A 105 16.03 -7.82 10.23
C LYS A 105 14.66 -8.28 9.76
N PRO A 106 14.06 -7.66 8.72
CA PRO A 106 12.81 -8.17 8.19
C PRO A 106 13.07 -9.61 7.76
N ARG A 107 12.24 -10.54 8.23
CA ARG A 107 12.13 -11.87 7.60
C ARG A 107 11.45 -11.66 6.24
N CYS A 108 12.15 -11.02 5.31
CA CYS A 108 11.77 -11.06 3.92
C CYS A 108 12.63 -12.15 3.28
N VAL A 109 12.17 -13.38 3.46
CA VAL A 109 12.52 -14.46 2.55
C VAL A 109 11.18 -14.96 2.05
N LEU A 110 10.56 -14.19 1.14
CA LEU A 110 9.65 -14.84 0.23
C LEU A 110 10.52 -15.80 -0.56
N THR A 111 10.21 -17.08 -0.45
CA THR A 111 10.84 -18.11 -1.26
C THR A 111 10.59 -17.80 -2.74
N PRO A 112 11.43 -18.28 -3.65
CA PRO A 112 11.20 -18.14 -5.09
C PRO A 112 9.78 -18.59 -5.51
N GLU A 113 9.22 -19.59 -4.83
CA GLU A 113 7.84 -20.07 -5.07
C GLU A 113 6.78 -19.06 -4.63
N GLU A 114 6.95 -18.38 -3.49
CA GLU A 114 6.02 -17.34 -3.01
C GLU A 114 6.07 -16.07 -3.88
N LEU A 115 7.25 -15.73 -4.41
CA LEU A 115 7.39 -14.66 -5.42
C LEU A 115 6.68 -15.03 -6.72
N GLN A 116 6.78 -16.31 -7.14
CA GLN A 116 6.14 -16.80 -8.36
C GLN A 116 4.61 -16.85 -8.21
N PHE A 117 4.11 -17.24 -7.03
CA PHE A 117 2.68 -17.21 -6.73
C PHE A 117 2.13 -15.77 -6.69
N ALA A 118 2.83 -14.83 -6.05
CA ALA A 118 2.43 -13.43 -6.04
C ALA A 118 2.44 -12.80 -7.44
N ALA A 119 3.41 -13.18 -8.29
CA ALA A 119 3.48 -12.73 -9.68
C ALA A 119 2.35 -13.31 -10.53
N LEU A 120 2.03 -14.61 -10.39
CA LEU A 120 0.95 -15.26 -11.12
C LEU A 120 -0.44 -14.73 -10.72
N SER A 121 -0.65 -14.42 -9.45
CA SER A 121 -1.89 -13.79 -8.97
C SER A 121 -2.08 -12.36 -9.49
N ALA A 122 -0.99 -11.64 -9.76
CA ALA A 122 -1.05 -10.30 -10.33
C ALA A 122 -1.37 -10.33 -11.84
N GLU A 123 -0.99 -11.37 -12.57
CA GLU A 123 -1.30 -11.53 -14.00
C GLU A 123 -2.77 -11.90 -14.26
N SER A 124 -3.43 -12.62 -13.35
CA SER A 124 -4.85 -12.95 -13.49
C SER A 124 -5.83 -11.78 -13.24
N GLN A 125 -5.36 -10.65 -12.71
CA GLN A 125 -6.24 -9.53 -12.34
C GLN A 125 -6.40 -8.46 -13.44
N TRP A 126 -5.73 -8.60 -14.58
CA TRP A 126 -5.81 -7.66 -15.72
C TRP A 126 -6.26 -8.35 -17.01
N GLU A 127 -7.31 -9.17 -16.96
CA GLU A 127 -8.06 -9.43 -18.18
C GLU A 127 -8.72 -8.13 -18.64
N VAL A 128 -8.28 -7.67 -19.81
CA VAL A 128 -8.76 -6.50 -20.52
C VAL A 128 -10.27 -6.62 -20.73
N GLY A 129 -11.05 -5.92 -19.91
CA GLY A 129 -12.49 -5.81 -20.05
C GLY A 129 -12.86 -5.18 -21.39
N HIS A 130 -13.19 -6.02 -22.35
CA HIS A 130 -13.85 -5.62 -23.59
C HIS A 130 -15.35 -5.42 -23.31
N ASP A 131 -15.84 -4.25 -23.71
CA ASP A 131 -17.21 -3.78 -23.64
C ASP A 131 -18.29 -4.77 -24.13
N ARG A 132 -19.46 -4.67 -23.45
CA ARG A 132 -20.83 -5.13 -23.77
C ARG A 132 -21.25 -6.53 -23.29
N HIS A 133 -22.17 -6.56 -22.32
CA HIS A 133 -23.55 -6.99 -22.58
C HIS A 133 -24.48 -6.72 -21.38
N ASP A 134 -25.61 -6.05 -21.66
CA ASP A 134 -26.83 -6.11 -20.86
C ASP A 134 -27.31 -7.57 -20.82
N GLY A 135 -27.36 -8.17 -19.62
CA GLY A 135 -27.84 -9.52 -19.41
C GLY A 135 -28.24 -9.73 -17.95
N ALA A 136 -29.49 -10.11 -17.73
CA ALA A 136 -30.11 -10.29 -16.42
C ALA A 136 -29.32 -11.23 -15.50
N TYR A 137 -29.07 -10.77 -14.27
CA TYR A 137 -28.43 -11.54 -13.21
C TYR A 137 -29.40 -12.61 -12.67
N MET A 138 -29.09 -13.88 -12.94
CA MET A 138 -29.59 -15.02 -12.18
C MET A 138 -28.50 -15.40 -11.17
N PRO A 139 -28.80 -15.49 -9.86
CA PRO A 139 -27.80 -15.93 -8.89
C PRO A 139 -27.51 -17.43 -9.09
N PRO A 140 -26.23 -17.85 -9.11
CA PRO A 140 -25.89 -19.26 -9.08
C PRO A 140 -26.11 -19.83 -7.68
N GLU A 141 -26.91 -20.89 -7.59
CA GLU A 141 -26.98 -21.76 -6.41
C GLU A 141 -25.74 -22.67 -6.37
N GLY A 142 -25.09 -22.74 -5.20
CA GLY A 142 -24.08 -23.74 -4.88
C GLY A 142 -22.63 -23.29 -5.05
N GLY A 143 -22.15 -22.40 -4.19
CA GLY A 143 -20.74 -22.02 -4.12
C GLY A 143 -19.99 -22.85 -3.08
N GLN A 144 -18.94 -23.55 -3.51
CA GLN A 144 -17.88 -24.05 -2.61
C GLN A 144 -17.35 -22.87 -1.79
N ILE A 145 -17.27 -23.04 -0.47
CA ILE A 145 -16.80 -22.01 0.45
C ILE A 145 -15.29 -21.87 0.25
N ASP A 146 -14.88 -20.73 -0.32
CA ASP A 146 -13.48 -20.34 -0.37
C ASP A 146 -13.07 -19.88 1.03
N GLU A 147 -12.46 -20.80 1.80
CA GLU A 147 -12.00 -20.57 3.18
C GLU A 147 -11.08 -19.34 3.31
N GLY A 148 -10.44 -18.91 2.21
CA GLY A 148 -9.58 -17.72 2.21
C GLY A 148 -10.36 -16.42 2.37
N HIS A 149 -11.50 -16.27 1.68
CA HIS A 149 -12.23 -15.01 1.63
C HIS A 149 -12.89 -14.64 2.97
N GLY A 150 -13.39 -15.62 3.72
CA GLY A 150 -14.01 -15.39 5.02
C GLY A 150 -13.01 -14.92 6.08
N LEU A 151 -11.81 -15.50 6.07
CA LEU A 151 -10.77 -15.18 7.05
C LEU A 151 -10.27 -13.75 6.89
N ASP A 152 -9.97 -13.35 5.65
CA ASP A 152 -9.49 -11.99 5.34
C ASP A 152 -10.54 -10.93 5.69
N ALA A 153 -11.83 -11.21 5.42
CA ALA A 153 -12.92 -10.31 5.76
C ALA A 153 -13.06 -10.08 7.28
N LEU A 154 -12.98 -11.15 8.08
CA LEU A 154 -13.04 -11.05 9.55
C LEU A 154 -11.82 -10.33 10.14
N CYS A 155 -10.62 -10.59 9.62
CA CYS A 155 -9.40 -9.90 10.04
C CYS A 155 -9.46 -8.40 9.71
N ALA A 156 -10.02 -8.03 8.54
CA ALA A 156 -10.22 -6.63 8.16
C ALA A 156 -11.21 -5.89 9.07
N MET A 157 -12.11 -6.60 9.75
CA MET A 157 -13.02 -6.03 10.77
C MET A 157 -12.37 -5.85 12.16
N GLY A 158 -11.09 -6.20 12.31
CA GLY A 158 -10.32 -5.98 13.53
C GLY A 158 -10.29 -7.16 14.50
N PHE A 159 -10.85 -8.31 14.13
CA PHE A 159 -10.67 -9.55 14.89
C PHE A 159 -9.28 -10.14 14.65
N SER A 160 -8.70 -10.81 15.64
CA SER A 160 -7.43 -11.51 15.42
C SER A 160 -7.61 -12.70 14.48
N CYS A 161 -6.57 -13.07 13.73
CA CYS A 161 -6.63 -14.23 12.82
C CYS A 161 -7.01 -15.53 13.56
N GLU A 162 -6.61 -15.67 14.82
CA GLU A 162 -6.96 -16.82 15.67
C GLU A 162 -8.46 -16.83 16.02
N GLN A 163 -9.02 -15.68 16.42
CA GLN A 163 -10.44 -15.52 16.70
C GLN A 163 -11.30 -15.74 15.44
N ALA A 164 -10.90 -15.14 14.32
CA ALA A 164 -11.57 -15.27 13.03
C ALA A 164 -11.60 -16.72 12.54
N ARG A 165 -10.46 -17.43 12.61
CA ARG A 165 -10.37 -18.85 12.24
C ARG A 165 -11.21 -19.73 13.16
N ALA A 166 -11.16 -19.50 14.47
CA ALA A 166 -11.97 -20.27 15.42
C ALA A 166 -13.47 -20.06 15.19
N ALA A 167 -13.90 -18.84 14.89
CA ALA A 167 -15.29 -18.53 14.60
C ALA A 167 -15.78 -19.18 13.31
N LEU A 168 -15.00 -19.10 12.21
CA LEU A 168 -15.33 -19.76 10.95
C LEU A 168 -15.40 -21.29 11.09
N LEU A 169 -14.49 -21.89 11.88
CA LEU A 169 -14.56 -23.33 12.17
C LEU A 169 -15.83 -23.69 12.96
N ALA A 170 -16.26 -22.84 13.88
CA ALA A 170 -17.47 -23.08 14.68
C ALA A 170 -18.76 -22.90 13.86
N THR A 171 -18.73 -22.15 12.76
CA THR A 171 -19.90 -21.85 11.92
C THR A 171 -19.84 -22.50 10.54
N GLU A 172 -19.01 -23.54 10.38
CA GLU A 172 -18.86 -24.30 9.13
C GLU A 172 -18.51 -23.41 7.92
N GLY A 173 -17.75 -22.33 8.15
CA GLY A 173 -17.35 -21.35 7.13
C GLY A 173 -18.37 -20.25 6.86
N ASP A 174 -19.53 -20.24 7.53
CA ASP A 174 -20.52 -19.16 7.42
C ASP A 174 -19.98 -17.89 8.10
N THR A 175 -19.69 -16.89 7.27
CA THR A 175 -19.07 -15.64 7.71
C THR A 175 -20.03 -14.77 8.51
N GLU A 176 -21.33 -14.76 8.18
CA GLU A 176 -22.32 -13.95 8.91
C GLU A 176 -22.56 -14.49 10.32
N GLN A 177 -22.64 -15.81 10.44
CA GLN A 177 -22.71 -16.47 11.75
C GLN A 177 -21.41 -16.27 12.54
N ALA A 178 -20.25 -16.32 11.89
CA ALA A 178 -18.95 -16.10 12.55
C ALA A 178 -18.86 -14.69 13.14
N VAL A 179 -19.32 -13.66 12.40
CA VAL A 179 -19.40 -12.28 12.92
C VAL A 179 -20.32 -12.21 14.13
N SER A 180 -21.50 -12.82 14.04
CA SER A 180 -22.48 -12.82 15.13
C SER A 180 -21.91 -13.47 16.40
N LEU A 181 -21.18 -14.58 16.25
CA LEU A 181 -20.50 -15.28 17.34
C LEU A 181 -19.42 -14.40 17.99
N LEU A 182 -18.57 -13.78 17.18
CA LEU A 182 -17.47 -12.92 17.65
C LEU A 182 -17.98 -11.69 18.41
N LEU A 183 -19.04 -11.05 17.92
CA LEU A 183 -19.65 -9.90 18.57
C LEU A 183 -20.37 -10.26 19.88
N SER A 184 -20.88 -11.48 20.00
CA SER A 184 -21.52 -11.96 21.24
C SER A 184 -20.51 -12.35 22.34
N SER A 185 -19.24 -12.49 21.97
CA SER A 185 -18.15 -12.96 22.84
C SER A 185 -17.23 -11.82 23.33
N ALA A 186 -17.46 -10.59 22.86
CA ALA A 186 -16.72 -9.37 23.22
C ALA A 186 -17.36 -8.63 24.40
#